data_AF-A0A534V9C4-F1
#
_entry.id   AF-A0A534V9C4-F1
#
_cell.length_a   1.000
_cell.length_b   1.000
_cell.length_c   1.000
_cell.angle_alpha   90.00
_cell.angle_beta   90.00
_cell.angle_gamma   90.00
#
_symmetry.space_group_name_H-M   'P 1'
#
loop_
_entity.id
_entity.type
_entity.pdbx_description
1 polymer ?
#
loop_
_entity_poly.entity_id
_entity_poly.type
_entity_poly.pdbx_seq_one_letter_code
_entity_poly.pdbx_strand_id
1 'polypeptide(L)'
;ECINCGACEPECPNTAIYQGGVEWQAPDGALHPAISNDIFYIVPEKCTECVGFHDQEACAAVCPVDCCVPDPNIPETHDVLLARDRALHPAEAIPDDAPSRFKKEGVAPPKANGHDAVAPIAAAPAPVPAPAAKPVAAPAARAAVAAAPQRVVGTRGRVEKAVPRPAAVARPVPSFARELPIDFEKLLAELGPSRRRISSRLGAVGFALLAVGQGILGALPAGNKRRIAAAVNDRRF
;
A
#
# COMPACT_ATOMS: atom_id res chain seq x y z
N GLU A 1 -13.90 -12.55 -4.21
CA GLU A 1 -12.78 -13.35 -4.76
C GLU A 1 -11.43 -13.03 -4.10
N CYS A 2 -11.43 -12.41 -2.93
CA CYS A 2 -10.21 -12.00 -2.24
C CYS A 2 -9.35 -13.22 -1.85
N ILE A 3 -8.03 -13.09 -2.04
CA ILE A 3 -7.03 -14.12 -1.71
C ILE A 3 -6.24 -13.81 -0.43
N ASN A 4 -6.69 -12.83 0.35
CA ASN A 4 -6.06 -12.42 1.62
C ASN A 4 -4.56 -12.05 1.51
N CYS A 5 -4.16 -11.38 0.42
CA CYS A 5 -2.77 -10.95 0.23
C CYS A 5 -2.37 -9.72 1.06
N GLY A 6 -3.33 -8.94 1.59
CA GLY A 6 -3.09 -7.75 2.42
C GLY A 6 -2.57 -6.52 1.67
N ALA A 7 -2.42 -6.57 0.34
CA ALA A 7 -1.81 -5.48 -0.42
C ALA A 7 -2.66 -4.20 -0.46
N CYS A 8 -3.99 -4.30 -0.31
CA CYS A 8 -4.90 -3.16 -0.38
C CYS A 8 -5.03 -2.36 0.92
N GLU A 9 -4.75 -2.96 2.07
CA GLU A 9 -4.89 -2.33 3.39
C GLU A 9 -4.06 -1.04 3.55
N PRO A 10 -2.73 -1.04 3.25
CA PRO A 10 -1.92 0.18 3.41
C PRO A 10 -2.19 1.25 2.36
N GLU A 11 -2.86 0.91 1.26
CA GLU A 11 -3.14 1.84 0.17
C GLU A 11 -4.41 2.68 0.42
N CYS A 12 -5.22 2.33 1.42
CA CYS A 12 -6.45 3.05 1.71
C CYS A 12 -6.18 4.34 2.50
N PRO A 13 -6.47 5.55 1.96
CA PRO A 13 -6.19 6.81 2.66
C PRO A 13 -7.02 7.00 3.94
N ASN A 14 -8.18 6.32 4.02
CA ASN A 14 -9.12 6.44 5.15
C ASN A 14 -9.03 5.28 6.14
N THR A 15 -8.11 4.32 5.91
CA THR A 15 -8.02 3.08 6.68
C THR A 15 -9.39 2.36 6.74
N ALA A 16 -10.06 2.26 5.60
CA ALA A 16 -11.40 1.65 5.49
C ALA A 16 -11.36 0.13 5.28
N ILE A 17 -10.17 -0.44 5.06
CA ILE A 17 -9.99 -1.86 4.73
C ILE A 17 -9.43 -2.58 5.95
N TYR A 18 -10.04 -3.71 6.30
CA TYR A 18 -9.68 -4.50 7.47
C TYR A 18 -9.57 -5.98 7.08
N GLN A 19 -8.70 -6.71 7.77
CA GLN A 19 -8.62 -8.16 7.63
C GLN A 19 -9.89 -8.84 8.17
N GLY A 20 -10.25 -9.99 7.59
CA GLY A 20 -11.37 -10.80 8.07
C GLY A 20 -11.24 -11.14 9.56
N GLY A 21 -12.35 -10.99 10.30
CA GLY A 21 -12.45 -11.27 11.74
C GLY A 21 -11.91 -10.17 12.65
N VAL A 22 -11.31 -9.12 12.09
CA VAL A 22 -10.87 -7.94 12.86
C VAL A 22 -12.04 -6.99 13.04
N GLU A 23 -12.23 -6.47 14.25
CA GLU A 23 -13.21 -5.40 14.52
C GLU A 23 -12.76 -4.08 13.90
N TRP A 24 -13.70 -3.29 13.39
CA TRP A 24 -13.38 -1.99 12.80
C TRP A 24 -13.80 -0.84 13.71
N GLN A 25 -13.11 0.28 13.57
CA GLN A 25 -13.39 1.48 14.34
C GLN A 25 -14.13 2.50 13.46
N ALA A 26 -15.30 2.92 13.93
CA ALA A 26 -16.06 3.98 13.30
C ALA A 26 -15.41 5.36 13.49
N PRO A 27 -15.78 6.37 12.68
CA PRO A 27 -15.22 7.72 12.79
C PRO A 27 -15.44 8.40 14.16
N ASP A 28 -16.45 7.97 14.91
CA ASP A 28 -16.71 8.43 16.29
C ASP A 28 -15.85 7.72 17.35
N GLY A 29 -15.03 6.75 16.94
CA GLY A 29 -14.17 5.95 17.79
C GLY A 29 -14.81 4.67 18.32
N ALA A 30 -16.08 4.38 18.04
CA ALA A 30 -16.75 3.16 18.46
C ALA A 30 -16.17 1.93 17.74
N LEU A 31 -16.12 0.79 18.43
CA LEU A 31 -15.72 -0.49 17.87
C LEU A 31 -16.95 -1.26 17.38
N HIS A 32 -16.85 -1.81 16.18
CA HIS A 32 -17.91 -2.57 15.52
C HIS A 32 -17.42 -3.98 15.16
N PRO A 33 -18.32 -4.97 15.18
CA PRO A 33 -17.97 -6.33 14.78
C PRO A 33 -17.52 -6.36 13.32
N ALA A 34 -16.65 -7.33 13.00
CA ALA A 34 -16.17 -7.56 11.64
C ALA A 34 -17.34 -7.79 10.67
N ILE A 35 -17.32 -7.12 9.51
CA ILE A 35 -18.32 -7.34 8.46
C ILE A 35 -18.14 -8.72 7.81
N SER A 36 -16.88 -9.17 7.69
CA SER A 36 -16.52 -10.49 7.19
C SER A 36 -15.52 -11.16 8.12
N ASN A 37 -15.63 -12.47 8.29
CA ASN A 37 -14.70 -13.28 9.08
C ASN A 37 -13.64 -13.98 8.22
N ASP A 38 -13.84 -14.06 6.91
CA ASP A 38 -13.05 -14.96 6.05
C ASP A 38 -12.12 -14.22 5.08
N ILE A 39 -12.48 -12.99 4.71
CA ILE A 39 -11.75 -12.17 3.74
C ILE A 39 -11.59 -10.75 4.22
N PHE A 40 -10.63 -10.02 3.64
CA PHE A 40 -10.57 -8.58 3.79
C PHE A 40 -11.90 -7.94 3.41
N TYR A 41 -12.35 -6.97 4.20
CA TYR A 41 -13.59 -6.25 3.99
C TYR A 41 -13.35 -4.75 4.01
N ILE A 42 -14.21 -4.02 3.31
CA ILE A 42 -14.19 -2.56 3.21
C ILE A 42 -15.38 -2.03 4.01
N VAL A 43 -15.14 -1.08 4.90
CA VAL A 43 -16.18 -0.40 5.68
C VAL A 43 -16.79 0.71 4.82
N PRO A 44 -18.07 0.63 4.43
CA PRO A 44 -18.70 1.61 3.53
C PRO A 44 -18.71 3.03 4.12
N GLU A 45 -18.87 3.15 5.45
CA GLU A 45 -18.91 4.44 6.16
C GLU A 45 -17.57 5.20 6.11
N LYS A 46 -16.47 4.51 5.77
CA LYS A 46 -15.13 5.08 5.65
C LYS A 46 -14.62 5.11 4.21
N CYS A 47 -15.16 4.27 3.33
CA CYS A 47 -14.77 4.22 1.93
C CYS A 47 -15.27 5.48 1.21
N THR A 48 -14.39 6.25 0.58
CA THR A 48 -14.77 7.40 -0.25
C THR A 48 -14.56 7.13 -1.74
N GLU A 49 -14.38 5.87 -2.14
CA GLU A 49 -13.92 5.49 -3.49
C GLU A 49 -12.68 6.30 -3.93
N CYS A 50 -11.82 6.63 -2.96
CA CYS A 50 -10.65 7.50 -3.10
C CYS A 50 -10.93 8.93 -3.62
N VAL A 51 -12.19 9.37 -3.70
CA VAL A 51 -12.55 10.77 -3.99
C VAL A 51 -11.89 11.67 -2.93
N GLY A 52 -11.19 12.70 -3.39
CA GLY A 52 -10.42 13.61 -2.53
C GLY A 52 -8.91 13.35 -2.56
N PHE A 53 -8.49 12.11 -2.84
CA PHE A 53 -7.09 11.68 -2.77
C PHE A 53 -6.53 11.20 -4.11
N HIS A 54 -7.30 10.39 -4.85
CA HIS A 54 -6.85 9.76 -6.09
C HIS A 54 -7.91 9.85 -7.19
N ASP A 55 -7.46 9.80 -8.45
CA ASP A 55 -8.34 9.75 -9.62
C ASP A 55 -9.10 8.41 -9.74
N GLN A 56 -8.60 7.33 -9.12
CA GLN A 56 -9.17 5.98 -9.15
C GLN A 56 -8.89 5.28 -7.82
N GLU A 57 -9.59 4.18 -7.55
CA GLU A 57 -9.48 3.43 -6.30
C GLU A 57 -8.09 2.77 -6.16
N ALA A 58 -7.28 3.26 -5.21
CA ALA A 58 -5.93 2.75 -4.99
C ALA A 58 -5.90 1.25 -4.62
N CYS A 59 -6.90 0.80 -3.87
CA CYS A 59 -7.06 -0.62 -3.51
C CYS A 59 -7.32 -1.50 -4.75
N ALA A 60 -8.03 -1.00 -5.76
CA ALA A 60 -8.26 -1.72 -7.01
C ALA A 60 -6.98 -1.82 -7.83
N ALA A 61 -6.17 -0.75 -7.88
CA ALA A 61 -4.92 -0.72 -8.63
C ALA A 61 -3.87 -1.74 -8.13
N VAL A 62 -3.92 -2.11 -6.84
CA VAL A 62 -2.96 -3.06 -6.23
C VAL A 62 -3.53 -4.49 -6.09
N CYS A 63 -4.82 -4.70 -6.33
CA CYS A 63 -5.45 -6.00 -6.10
C CYS A 63 -5.02 -7.01 -7.18
N PRO A 64 -4.32 -8.11 -6.85
CA PRO A 64 -3.83 -9.06 -7.86
C PRO A 64 -4.93 -9.91 -8.52
N VAL A 65 -6.16 -9.85 -8.00
CA VAL A 65 -7.32 -10.61 -8.45
C VAL A 65 -8.52 -9.71 -8.75
N ASP A 66 -8.29 -8.38 -8.86
CA ASP A 66 -9.29 -7.39 -9.27
C ASP A 66 -10.63 -7.43 -8.50
N CYS A 67 -10.62 -7.85 -7.24
CA CYS A 67 -11.85 -8.05 -6.46
C CYS A 67 -12.29 -6.83 -5.63
N CYS A 68 -11.53 -5.73 -5.66
CA CYS A 68 -11.89 -4.46 -5.00
C CYS A 68 -12.73 -3.62 -5.95
N VAL A 69 -14.02 -3.92 -6.03
CA VAL A 69 -14.97 -3.27 -6.95
C VAL A 69 -15.99 -2.41 -6.18
N PRO A 70 -16.56 -1.36 -6.80
CA PRO A 70 -17.66 -0.60 -6.21
C PRO A 70 -18.84 -1.50 -5.83
N ASP A 71 -19.45 -1.25 -4.67
CA ASP A 71 -20.58 -2.04 -4.20
C ASP A 71 -21.86 -1.64 -4.97
N PRO A 72 -22.46 -2.54 -5.77
CA PRO A 72 -23.67 -2.23 -6.54
C PRO A 72 -24.89 -1.94 -5.65
N ASN A 73 -24.86 -2.34 -4.38
CA ASN A 73 -25.94 -2.09 -3.43
C ASN A 73 -25.85 -0.72 -2.76
N ILE A 74 -24.68 -0.06 -2.84
CA ILE A 74 -24.43 1.25 -2.26
C ILE A 74 -23.85 2.17 -3.34
N PRO A 75 -24.63 2.51 -4.39
CA PRO A 75 -24.17 3.46 -5.40
C PRO A 75 -24.17 4.89 -4.83
N GLU A 76 -23.00 5.51 -4.78
CA GLU A 76 -22.82 6.84 -4.20
C GLU A 76 -22.34 7.83 -5.25
N THR A 77 -22.82 9.08 -5.14
CA THR A 77 -22.39 10.17 -6.03
C THR A 77 -21.09 10.80 -5.54
N HIS A 78 -20.35 11.44 -6.44
CA HIS A 78 -19.16 12.24 -6.14
C HIS A 78 -19.34 13.14 -4.90
N ASP A 79 -20.45 13.89 -4.82
CA ASP A 79 -20.65 14.88 -3.76
C ASP A 79 -20.87 14.23 -2.38
N VAL A 80 -21.51 13.06 -2.33
CA VAL A 80 -21.67 12.26 -1.11
C VAL A 80 -20.32 11.76 -0.62
N LEU A 81 -19.50 11.25 -1.53
CA LEU A 81 -18.17 10.72 -1.23
C LEU A 81 -17.22 11.83 -0.76
N LEU A 82 -17.23 12.99 -1.44
CA LEU A 82 -16.45 14.16 -1.05
C LEU A 82 -16.91 14.76 0.29
N ALA A 83 -18.21 14.73 0.57
CA ALA A 83 -18.73 15.16 1.88
C ALA A 83 -18.27 14.24 3.01
N ARG A 84 -18.29 12.92 2.79
CA ARG A 84 -17.75 11.93 3.74
C ARG A 84 -16.27 12.17 3.99
N ASP A 85 -15.51 12.39 2.92
CA ASP A 85 -14.08 12.64 2.98
C ASP A 85 -13.72 13.84 3.88
N ARG A 86 -14.42 14.96 3.68
CA ARG A 86 -14.32 16.16 4.54
C ARG A 86 -14.69 15.90 6.00
N ALA A 87 -15.60 14.96 6.24
CA ALA A 87 -16.00 14.59 7.60
C ALA A 87 -14.94 13.70 8.29
N LEU A 88 -14.27 12.83 7.54
CA LEU A 88 -13.20 11.97 8.04
C LEU A 88 -11.91 12.76 8.30
N HIS A 89 -11.63 13.79 7.49
CA HIS A 89 -10.40 14.57 7.55
C HIS A 89 -10.66 16.07 7.78
N PRO A 90 -11.25 16.47 8.93
CA PRO A 90 -11.65 17.86 9.18
C PRO A 90 -10.46 18.84 9.28
N ALA A 91 -9.25 18.32 9.49
CA ALA A 91 -8.02 19.12 9.52
C ALA A 91 -7.44 19.38 8.12
N GLU A 92 -7.86 18.61 7.12
CA GLU A 92 -7.36 18.70 5.74
C GLU A 92 -8.35 19.51 4.89
N ALA A 93 -7.87 20.57 4.25
CA ALA A 93 -8.69 21.41 3.39
C ALA A 93 -8.83 20.75 2.01
N ILE A 94 -9.77 19.82 1.86
CA ILE A 94 -10.00 19.08 0.62
C ILE A 94 -10.84 19.94 -0.35
N PRO A 95 -10.25 20.38 -1.47
CA PRO A 95 -10.91 21.35 -2.34
C PRO A 95 -11.97 20.68 -3.23
N ASP A 96 -12.90 21.48 -3.78
CA ASP A 96 -13.98 20.94 -4.64
C ASP A 96 -13.45 20.34 -5.95
N ASP A 97 -12.27 20.75 -6.41
CA ASP A 97 -11.59 20.25 -7.60
C ASP A 97 -10.67 19.05 -7.34
N ALA A 98 -10.72 18.47 -6.13
CA ALA A 98 -9.88 17.33 -5.75
C ALA A 98 -9.98 16.13 -6.72
N PRO A 99 -8.93 15.29 -6.82
CA PRO A 99 -8.91 14.09 -7.67
C PRO A 99 -10.13 13.20 -7.46
N SER A 100 -10.68 12.67 -8.56
CA SER A 100 -11.84 11.78 -8.50
C SER A 100 -12.10 11.05 -9.82
N ARG A 101 -12.52 9.78 -9.72
CA ARG A 101 -12.97 8.96 -10.86
C ARG A 101 -14.15 9.55 -11.62
N PHE A 102 -14.96 10.37 -10.95
CA PHE A 102 -16.12 11.02 -11.55
C PHE A 102 -15.75 12.21 -12.44
N LYS A 103 -14.53 12.76 -12.31
CA LYS A 103 -14.11 13.98 -13.01
C LYS A 103 -13.40 13.72 -14.34
N LYS A 104 -12.91 12.50 -14.58
CA LYS A 104 -12.05 12.22 -15.74
C LYS A 104 -12.78 11.76 -17.00
N GLU A 105 -14.07 11.46 -16.96
CA GLU A 105 -14.75 10.92 -18.14
C GLU A 105 -16.13 11.53 -18.35
N GLY A 106 -16.22 12.45 -19.32
CA GLY A 106 -17.44 12.56 -20.10
C GLY A 106 -17.70 11.20 -20.78
N VAL A 107 -18.73 10.49 -20.31
CA VAL A 107 -19.37 9.33 -20.94
C VAL A 107 -18.42 8.29 -21.55
N ALA A 108 -17.85 7.43 -20.70
CA ALA A 108 -17.67 6.02 -21.00
C ALA A 108 -17.64 5.25 -19.66
N PRO A 109 -18.26 4.06 -19.55
CA PRO A 109 -18.03 3.22 -18.39
C PRO A 109 -16.56 2.81 -18.33
N PRO A 110 -15.97 2.66 -17.14
CA PRO A 110 -14.63 2.10 -17.03
C PRO A 110 -14.62 0.76 -17.75
N LYS A 111 -13.59 0.50 -18.56
CA LYS A 111 -13.38 -0.83 -19.12
C LYS A 111 -13.22 -1.78 -17.95
N ALA A 112 -14.30 -2.48 -17.62
CA ALA A 112 -14.25 -3.66 -16.79
C ALA A 112 -13.18 -4.58 -17.39
N ASN A 113 -12.34 -5.15 -16.53
CA ASN A 113 -11.56 -6.31 -16.91
C ASN A 113 -12.56 -7.44 -17.21
N GLY A 114 -12.98 -7.53 -18.46
CA GLY A 114 -13.43 -8.75 -19.14
C GLY A 114 -14.65 -9.49 -18.61
N HIS A 115 -15.47 -8.96 -17.71
CA HIS A 115 -16.67 -9.65 -17.23
C HIS A 115 -17.92 -8.75 -17.28
N ASP A 116 -18.98 -9.32 -17.84
CA ASP A 116 -20.13 -8.64 -18.44
C ASP A 116 -20.90 -7.70 -17.51
N ALA A 117 -21.22 -6.51 -18.03
CA ALA A 117 -21.98 -5.47 -17.35
C ALA A 117 -23.47 -5.84 -17.23
N VAL A 118 -24.02 -5.70 -16.02
CA VAL A 118 -25.47 -5.66 -15.79
C VAL A 118 -25.92 -4.20 -15.72
N ALA A 119 -26.97 -3.88 -16.49
CA ALA A 119 -27.52 -2.53 -16.67
C ALA A 119 -28.17 -1.95 -15.38
N PRO A 120 -28.18 -0.62 -15.21
CA PRO A 120 -28.68 0.02 -14.00
C PRO A 120 -30.22 0.09 -13.97
N ILE A 121 -30.79 -0.20 -12.79
CA ILE A 121 -32.20 0.05 -12.46
C ILE A 121 -32.33 1.48 -11.92
N ALA A 122 -33.43 2.14 -12.30
CA ALA A 122 -33.72 3.55 -12.09
C ALA A 122 -33.89 3.96 -10.61
N ALA A 123 -33.51 5.21 -10.34
CA ALA A 123 -33.54 5.90 -9.05
C ALA A 123 -34.95 6.21 -8.52
N ALA A 124 -35.08 6.25 -7.19
CA ALA A 124 -36.20 6.82 -6.44
C ALA A 124 -35.67 7.60 -5.20
N PRO A 125 -36.45 8.56 -4.64
CA PRO A 125 -35.92 9.85 -4.18
C PRO A 125 -35.53 9.92 -2.69
N ALA A 126 -34.75 10.97 -2.38
CA ALA A 126 -34.14 11.30 -1.09
C ALA A 126 -35.11 11.64 0.06
N PRO A 127 -34.71 11.44 1.34
CA PRO A 127 -35.27 12.15 2.47
C PRO A 127 -34.32 13.19 3.10
N VAL A 128 -34.82 14.43 3.07
CA VAL A 128 -34.76 15.63 3.95
C VAL A 128 -33.80 15.63 5.18
N PRO A 129 -33.09 16.76 5.45
CA PRO A 129 -32.01 16.87 6.46
C PRO A 129 -32.44 17.01 7.94
N ALA A 130 -31.53 16.61 8.84
CA ALA A 130 -31.61 16.74 10.30
C ALA A 130 -31.35 18.18 10.81
N PRO A 131 -31.90 18.58 11.99
CA PRO A 131 -31.76 19.93 12.52
C PRO A 131 -30.45 20.20 13.29
N ALA A 132 -30.09 21.49 13.32
CA ALA A 132 -28.79 22.09 13.61
C ALA A 132 -28.26 21.99 15.06
N ALA A 133 -26.93 21.97 15.17
CA ALA A 133 -26.15 22.17 16.39
C ALA A 133 -26.08 23.66 16.81
N LYS A 134 -25.85 23.91 18.11
CA LYS A 134 -25.52 25.22 18.69
C LYS A 134 -24.04 25.28 19.10
N PRO A 135 -23.34 26.44 18.97
CA PRO A 135 -21.90 26.57 19.20
C PRO A 135 -21.56 27.26 20.52
N VAL A 136 -20.46 26.88 21.21
CA VAL A 136 -19.80 27.75 22.21
C VAL A 136 -18.28 27.51 22.36
N ALA A 137 -17.53 28.55 21.98
CA ALA A 137 -16.32 29.18 22.56
C ALA A 137 -14.96 28.46 22.73
N ALA A 138 -13.96 29.06 22.08
CA ALA A 138 -12.61 29.37 22.59
C ALA A 138 -12.53 30.93 22.77
N PRO A 139 -11.52 31.59 23.41
CA PRO A 139 -10.09 31.21 23.48
C PRO A 139 -9.31 31.62 24.75
N ALA A 140 -8.03 31.21 24.87
CA ALA A 140 -7.02 31.96 25.63
C ALA A 140 -5.56 31.71 25.17
N ALA A 141 -4.94 32.83 24.80
CA ALA A 141 -3.54 33.29 24.73
C ALA A 141 -2.29 32.38 24.84
N ARG A 142 -1.28 32.85 24.07
CA ARG A 142 0.11 32.43 23.87
C ARG A 142 1.04 32.72 25.07
N ALA A 143 2.18 32.02 25.10
CA ALA A 143 3.43 32.52 25.67
C ALA A 143 4.62 32.25 24.71
N ALA A 144 5.53 33.21 24.62
CA ALA A 144 6.67 33.29 23.69
C ALA A 144 8.01 33.24 24.43
N VAL A 145 9.02 32.56 23.86
CA VAL A 145 10.44 32.58 24.23
C VAL A 145 11.23 32.09 22.99
N ALA A 146 12.34 32.61 22.49
CA ALA A 146 13.15 33.82 22.70
C ALA A 146 13.95 34.07 21.40
N ALA A 147 14.36 35.32 21.18
CA ALA A 147 15.09 35.78 20.00
C ALA A 147 16.56 35.31 19.99
N ALA A 148 17.06 34.96 18.79
CA ALA A 148 18.48 34.72 18.52
C ALA A 148 19.24 36.05 18.30
N PRO A 149 20.54 36.14 18.66
CA PRO A 149 21.28 37.41 18.67
C PRO A 149 21.68 37.89 17.27
N GLN A 150 21.68 39.21 17.10
CA GLN A 150 22.03 39.91 15.87
C GLN A 150 23.54 39.85 15.58
N ARG A 151 23.86 39.83 14.28
CA ARG A 151 25.20 39.76 13.71
C ARG A 151 25.90 41.12 13.79
N VAL A 152 26.98 41.22 14.56
CA VAL A 152 27.82 42.42 14.67
C VAL A 152 28.65 42.59 13.40
N VAL A 153 28.52 43.75 12.73
CA VAL A 153 29.37 44.18 11.62
C VAL A 153 30.64 44.78 12.21
N GLY A 154 31.78 44.11 12.01
CA GLY A 154 33.11 44.55 12.43
C GLY A 154 34.01 44.84 11.23
N THR A 155 34.76 45.92 11.33
CA THR A 155 35.58 46.59 10.30
C THR A 155 36.84 45.84 9.87
N ARG A 156 37.31 46.18 8.65
CA ARG A 156 38.49 45.65 7.96
C ARG A 156 39.77 45.67 8.81
N GLY A 157 40.46 44.53 8.91
CA GLY A 157 41.82 44.42 9.44
C GLY A 157 42.47 43.06 9.13
N ARG A 158 43.57 43.11 8.34
CA ARG A 158 44.68 42.15 8.14
C ARG A 158 44.35 40.64 8.02
N VAL A 159 44.54 40.10 6.81
CA VAL A 159 44.41 38.66 6.47
C VAL A 159 45.57 37.86 7.08
N GLU A 160 45.28 37.01 8.07
CA GLU A 160 46.17 35.94 8.49
C GLU A 160 45.99 34.70 7.59
N LYS A 161 47.12 34.04 7.31
CA LYS A 161 47.26 32.92 6.37
C LYS A 161 46.50 31.70 6.89
N ALA A 162 45.65 31.09 6.06
CA ALA A 162 44.81 29.95 6.44
C ALA A 162 45.65 28.72 6.85
N VAL A 163 45.40 28.20 8.05
CA VAL A 163 45.90 26.89 8.52
C VAL A 163 45.08 25.79 7.84
N PRO A 164 45.70 24.71 7.31
CA PRO A 164 44.97 23.62 6.69
C PRO A 164 44.04 22.93 7.70
N ARG A 165 42.79 22.73 7.29
CA ARG A 165 41.75 22.06 8.07
C ARG A 165 42.18 20.61 8.35
N PRO A 166 42.14 20.12 9.61
CA PRO A 166 42.46 18.73 9.89
C PRO A 166 41.48 17.79 9.15
N ALA A 167 42.00 16.66 8.68
CA ALA A 167 41.23 15.67 7.92
C ALA A 167 40.01 15.21 8.73
N ALA A 168 38.85 15.19 8.08
CA ALA A 168 37.61 14.75 8.70
C ALA A 168 37.71 13.26 9.05
N VAL A 169 37.65 12.94 10.34
CA VAL A 169 37.49 11.56 10.81
C VAL A 169 36.06 11.13 10.49
N ALA A 170 35.90 10.04 9.74
CA ALA A 170 34.60 9.49 9.38
C ALA A 170 33.82 9.13 10.66
N ARG A 171 32.65 9.73 10.84
CA ARG A 171 31.75 9.36 11.94
C ARG A 171 31.09 8.02 11.59
N PRO A 172 30.96 7.09 12.56
CA PRO A 172 30.25 5.84 12.31
C PRO A 172 28.80 6.12 11.91
N VAL A 173 28.32 5.37 10.91
CA VAL A 173 26.96 5.48 10.40
C VAL A 173 25.99 4.99 11.49
N PRO A 174 24.95 5.76 11.84
CA PRO A 174 23.95 5.31 12.81
C PRO A 174 23.21 4.10 12.23
N SER A 175 23.25 2.97 12.93
CA SER A 175 22.52 1.74 12.58
C SER A 175 21.38 1.50 13.58
N PHE A 176 20.25 0.99 13.11
CA PHE A 176 19.14 0.60 13.99
C PHE A 176 19.46 -0.72 14.72
N ALA A 177 18.70 -1.03 15.79
CA ALA A 177 18.98 -2.16 16.69
C ALA A 177 19.01 -3.56 16.04
N ARG A 178 18.60 -3.69 14.76
CA ARG A 178 18.60 -4.96 13.99
C ARG A 178 19.30 -4.86 12.64
N GLU A 179 20.00 -3.76 12.36
CA GLU A 179 20.81 -3.64 11.16
C GLU A 179 22.25 -4.06 11.45
N LEU A 180 22.83 -4.81 10.52
CA LEU A 180 24.24 -5.14 10.58
C LEU A 180 25.05 -3.84 10.40
N PRO A 181 26.08 -3.57 11.22
CA PRO A 181 26.89 -2.35 11.13
C PRO A 181 27.87 -2.36 9.94
N ILE A 182 27.68 -3.28 8.98
CA ILE A 182 28.53 -3.48 7.82
C ILE A 182 27.73 -3.28 6.54
N ASP A 183 28.33 -2.55 5.60
CA ASP A 183 27.77 -2.36 4.26
C ASP A 183 27.72 -3.69 3.49
N PHE A 184 26.67 -3.88 2.69
CA PHE A 184 26.46 -5.10 1.92
C PHE A 184 27.60 -5.41 0.94
N GLU A 185 28.16 -4.40 0.26
CA GLU A 185 29.29 -4.62 -0.67
C GLU A 185 30.54 -5.04 0.09
N LYS A 186 30.77 -4.45 1.27
CA LYS A 186 31.89 -4.82 2.14
C LYS A 186 31.74 -6.25 2.66
N LEU A 187 30.53 -6.65 3.05
CA LEU A 187 30.22 -8.01 3.47
C LEU A 187 30.48 -9.02 2.33
N LEU A 188 30.11 -8.69 1.09
CA LEU A 188 30.40 -9.53 -0.08
C LEU A 188 31.90 -9.63 -0.38
N ALA A 189 32.64 -8.54 -0.21
CA ALA A 189 34.09 -8.54 -0.38
C ALA A 189 34.81 -9.41 0.68
N GLU A 190 34.38 -9.36 1.94
CA GLU A 190 34.93 -10.15 3.04
C GLU A 190 34.58 -11.64 2.94
N LEU A 191 33.34 -11.96 2.56
CA LEU A 191 32.90 -13.36 2.41
C LEU A 191 33.47 -14.02 1.15
N GLY A 192 33.91 -13.21 0.18
CA GLY A 192 34.39 -13.67 -1.12
C GLY A 192 33.32 -14.40 -1.94
N PRO A 193 33.61 -14.79 -3.20
CA PRO A 193 32.69 -15.61 -3.97
C PRO A 193 32.46 -16.90 -3.21
N SER A 194 31.18 -17.30 -3.06
CA SER A 194 30.79 -18.51 -2.35
C SER A 194 31.53 -19.72 -2.95
N ARG A 195 32.67 -20.09 -2.39
CA ARG A 195 33.28 -21.38 -2.67
C ARG A 195 32.41 -22.39 -1.94
N ARG A 196 31.30 -22.80 -2.58
CA ARG A 196 30.77 -24.13 -2.39
C ARG A 196 31.93 -25.06 -2.74
N ARG A 197 32.69 -25.43 -1.74
CA ARG A 197 33.75 -26.41 -1.85
C ARG A 197 33.02 -27.74 -2.02
N ILE A 198 32.59 -28.03 -3.24
CA ILE A 198 32.08 -29.34 -3.65
C ILE A 198 33.31 -30.26 -3.72
N SER A 199 33.89 -30.56 -2.56
CA SER A 199 35.05 -31.47 -2.46
C SER A 199 34.62 -32.89 -2.14
N SER A 200 33.33 -33.20 -2.07
CA SER A 200 32.87 -34.58 -2.03
C SER A 200 32.58 -35.06 -3.45
N ARG A 201 33.24 -36.14 -3.86
CA ARG A 201 32.96 -36.87 -5.11
C ARG A 201 31.48 -37.31 -5.23
N LEU A 202 30.72 -37.27 -4.13
CA LEU A 202 29.27 -37.52 -4.11
C LEU A 202 28.42 -36.40 -4.75
N GLY A 203 28.85 -35.13 -4.67
CA GLY A 203 28.06 -34.00 -5.20
C GLY A 203 28.00 -33.95 -6.73
N ALA A 204 29.07 -34.37 -7.41
CA ALA A 204 29.13 -34.42 -8.86
C ALA A 204 28.23 -35.52 -9.46
N VAL A 205 28.04 -36.63 -8.74
CA VAL A 205 27.19 -37.76 -9.17
C VAL A 205 25.69 -37.38 -9.07
N GLY A 206 25.30 -36.63 -8.04
CA GLY A 206 23.91 -36.17 -7.87
C GLY A 206 23.44 -35.23 -8.99
N PHE A 207 24.29 -34.30 -9.43
CA PHE A 207 23.98 -33.40 -10.54
C PHE A 207 23.99 -34.13 -11.90
N ALA A 208 24.88 -35.10 -12.10
CA ALA A 208 24.89 -35.92 -13.30
C ALA A 208 23.62 -36.78 -13.42
N LEU A 209 23.12 -37.35 -12.31
CA LEU A 209 21.87 -38.12 -12.29
C LEU A 209 20.63 -37.24 -12.56
N LEU A 210 20.60 -36.00 -12.06
CA LEU A 210 19.52 -35.04 -12.35
C LEU A 210 19.52 -34.62 -13.83
N ALA A 211 20.69 -34.44 -14.44
CA ALA A 211 20.81 -34.13 -15.86
C ALA A 211 20.37 -35.31 -16.76
N VAL A 212 20.64 -36.55 -16.35
CA VAL A 212 20.14 -37.76 -17.04
C VAL A 212 18.63 -37.93 -16.86
N GLY A 213 18.08 -37.61 -15.68
CA GLY A 213 16.65 -37.69 -15.39
C GLY A 213 15.78 -36.72 -16.21
N GLN A 214 16.30 -35.52 -16.51
CA GLN A 214 15.64 -34.52 -17.37
C GLN A 214 15.43 -35.03 -18.82
N GLY A 215 16.36 -35.83 -19.34
CA GLY A 215 16.23 -36.42 -20.68
C GLY A 215 15.13 -37.48 -20.77
N ILE A 216 14.90 -38.23 -19.69
CA ILE A 216 13.92 -39.34 -19.65
C ILE A 216 12.48 -38.80 -19.56
N LEU A 217 12.23 -37.70 -18.84
CA LEU A 217 10.92 -37.05 -18.87
C LEU A 217 10.62 -36.38 -20.22
N GLY A 218 11.65 -35.84 -20.88
CA GLY A 218 11.53 -35.29 -22.23
C GLY A 218 11.14 -36.33 -23.29
N ALA A 219 11.60 -37.58 -23.15
CA ALA A 219 11.42 -38.66 -24.12
C ALA A 219 10.14 -39.50 -23.94
N LEU A 220 9.29 -39.20 -22.95
CA LEU A 220 8.04 -39.95 -22.74
C LEU A 220 7.09 -39.85 -23.97
N PRO A 221 6.48 -40.97 -24.41
CA PRO A 221 5.44 -40.96 -25.43
C PRO A 221 4.28 -40.01 -25.04
N ALA A 222 3.68 -39.36 -26.03
CA ALA A 222 2.62 -38.36 -25.81
C ALA A 222 1.44 -38.90 -24.97
N GLY A 223 1.11 -40.20 -25.11
CA GLY A 223 0.09 -40.86 -24.30
C GLY A 223 0.42 -40.90 -22.80
N ASN A 224 1.69 -41.15 -22.44
CA ASN A 224 2.10 -41.20 -21.04
C ASN A 224 2.17 -39.80 -20.42
N LYS A 225 2.61 -38.79 -21.19
CA LYS A 225 2.58 -37.39 -20.76
C LYS A 225 1.16 -36.91 -20.44
N ARG A 226 0.17 -37.27 -21.28
CA ARG A 226 -1.25 -36.95 -21.05
C ARG A 226 -1.82 -37.63 -19.81
N ARG A 227 -1.46 -38.89 -19.55
CA ARG A 227 -1.91 -39.62 -18.34
C ARG A 227 -1.34 -39.01 -17.06
N ILE A 228 -0.07 -38.62 -17.06
CA ILE A 228 0.56 -37.97 -15.91
C ILE A 228 -0.08 -36.59 -15.67
N ALA A 229 -0.29 -35.80 -16.73
CA ALA A 229 -0.95 -34.50 -16.61
C ALA A 229 -2.40 -34.61 -16.09
N ALA A 230 -3.14 -35.65 -16.52
CA ALA A 230 -4.49 -35.92 -16.02
C ALA A 230 -4.48 -36.32 -14.54
N ALA A 231 -3.52 -37.13 -14.11
CA ALA A 231 -3.40 -37.55 -12.71
C ALA A 231 -2.98 -36.40 -11.78
N VAL A 232 -2.08 -35.51 -12.21
CA VAL A 232 -1.66 -34.34 -11.41
C VAL A 232 -2.77 -33.30 -11.29
N ASN A 233 -3.64 -33.18 -12.31
CA ASN A 233 -4.75 -32.24 -12.30
C ASN A 233 -6.05 -32.81 -11.71
N ASP A 234 -6.07 -34.08 -11.29
CA ASP A 234 -7.25 -34.66 -10.64
C ASP A 234 -7.31 -34.20 -9.18
N ARG A 235 -8.25 -33.29 -8.89
CA ARG A 235 -8.48 -32.71 -7.55
C ARG A 235 -9.11 -33.68 -6.55
N ARG A 236 -9.28 -34.96 -6.90
CA ARG A 236 -9.77 -36.00 -5.98
C ARG A 236 -8.70 -36.54 -5.04
N PHE A 237 -7.43 -36.16 -5.25
CA PHE A 237 -6.31 -36.40 -4.34
C PHE A 237 -5.60 -35.09 -4.00
#